data_AF-A0A6G8I274-F1
#
_entry.id   AF-A0A6G8I274-F1
#
_cell.length_a   1.000
_cell.length_b   1.000
_cell.length_c   1.000
_cell.angle_alpha   90.00
_cell.angle_beta   90.00
_cell.angle_gamma   90.00
#
_symmetry.space_group_name_H-M   'P 1'
#
loop_
_entity.id
_entity.type
_entity.pdbx_description
1 polymer ?
#
loop_
_entity_poly.entity_id
_entity_poly.type
_entity_poly.pdbx_seq_one_letter_code
_entity_poly.pdbx_strand_id
1 'polypeptide(L)'
;MKRFSLYVRLLYGVTFLVTIALVLLSPEEIMLHFNNGLVDGKGSRINLFIYPFLTLILGEAGILWSKWYRKKTNLRSYPILLASEIKFIQILSLIVLIFILVMLHQVF
;
A
#
# COMPACT_ATOMS: atom_id res chain seq x y z
N MET A 1 -1.67 -2.15 -20.11
CA MET A 1 -1.33 -1.13 -19.09
C MET A 1 -2.50 -0.56 -18.29
N LYS A 2 -3.63 -0.20 -18.91
CA LYS A 2 -4.78 0.37 -18.17
C LYS A 2 -5.22 -0.52 -16.99
N ARG A 3 -5.36 -1.83 -17.21
CA ARG A 3 -5.73 -2.81 -16.17
C ARG A 3 -4.70 -2.90 -15.03
N PHE A 4 -3.42 -3.08 -15.36
CA PHE A 4 -2.35 -3.14 -14.35
C PHE A 4 -2.32 -1.89 -13.47
N SER A 5 -2.30 -0.72 -14.11
CA SER A 5 -2.33 0.56 -13.39
C SER A 5 -3.59 0.68 -12.55
N LEU A 6 -4.76 0.36 -13.08
CA LEU A 6 -6.01 0.41 -12.31
C LEU A 6 -5.94 -0.46 -11.05
N TYR A 7 -5.49 -1.71 -11.15
CA TYR A 7 -5.40 -2.61 -9.99
C TYR A 7 -4.43 -2.10 -8.92
N VAL A 8 -3.25 -1.63 -9.33
CA VAL A 8 -2.27 -1.03 -8.41
C VAL A 8 -2.84 0.23 -7.74
N ARG A 9 -3.58 1.04 -8.49
CA ARG A 9 -4.18 2.28 -7.98
C ARG A 9 -5.35 2.04 -7.04
N LEU A 10 -6.13 0.99 -7.30
CA LEU A 10 -7.15 0.53 -6.37
C LEU A 10 -6.53 0.06 -5.06
N LEU A 11 -5.39 -0.62 -5.09
CA LEU A 11 -4.72 -1.09 -3.87
C LEU A 11 -4.31 0.06 -2.95
N TYR A 12 -3.63 1.09 -3.47
CA TYR A 12 -3.33 2.24 -2.62
C TYR A 12 -4.58 3.06 -2.28
N GLY A 13 -5.60 3.11 -3.16
CA GLY A 13 -6.87 3.76 -2.87
C GLY A 13 -7.60 3.11 -1.69
N VAL A 14 -7.60 1.77 -1.63
CA VAL A 14 -8.14 1.02 -0.50
C VAL A 14 -7.36 1.30 0.77
N THR A 15 -6.01 1.32 0.75
CA THR A 15 -5.26 1.69 1.96
C THR A 15 -5.56 3.10 2.42
N PHE A 16 -5.69 4.08 1.52
CA PHE A 16 -6.11 5.44 1.90
C PHE A 16 -7.49 5.45 2.58
N LEU A 17 -8.48 4.76 2.01
CA LEU A 17 -9.83 4.69 2.59
C LEU A 17 -9.83 4.04 3.98
N VAL A 18 -9.10 2.93 4.15
CA VAL A 18 -8.95 2.25 5.44
C VAL A 18 -8.24 3.16 6.44
N THR A 19 -7.16 3.82 6.04
CA THR A 19 -6.44 4.77 6.91
C THR A 19 -7.34 5.92 7.36
N ILE A 20 -8.13 6.51 6.46
CA ILE A 20 -9.07 7.59 6.82
C ILE A 20 -10.09 7.07 7.84
N ALA A 21 -10.68 5.90 7.61
CA ALA A 21 -11.63 5.29 8.54
C ALA A 21 -11.00 5.06 9.92
N LEU A 22 -9.77 4.55 9.98
CA LEU A 22 -9.07 4.31 11.24
C LEU A 22 -8.70 5.61 11.96
N VAL A 23 -8.28 6.65 11.23
CA VAL A 23 -7.99 7.98 11.83
C VAL A 23 -9.25 8.61 12.44
N LEU A 24 -10.42 8.41 11.82
CA LEU A 24 -11.69 8.92 12.37
C LEU A 24 -12.14 8.17 13.62
N LEU A 25 -11.80 6.88 13.72
CA LEU A 25 -12.16 6.02 14.86
C LEU A 25 -11.12 6.05 15.98
N SER A 26 -9.89 6.49 15.71
CA SER A 26 -8.79 6.43 16.66
C SER A 26 -8.76 7.62 17.63
N PRO A 27 -8.27 7.39 18.87
CA PRO A 27 -7.93 8.46 19.79
C PRO A 27 -6.84 9.38 19.21
N GLU A 28 -6.65 10.57 19.78
CA GLU A 28 -5.66 11.55 19.28
C GLU A 28 -4.24 10.96 19.19
N GLU A 29 -3.90 10.06 20.12
CA GLU A 29 -2.64 9.35 20.16
C GLU A 29 -2.82 7.83 19.98
N ILE A 30 -2.01 7.24 19.12
CA ILE A 30 -1.94 5.81 18.83
C ILE A 30 -0.60 5.23 19.27
N MET A 31 -0.54 3.90 19.39
CA MET A 31 0.68 3.18 19.74
C MET A 31 1.61 3.14 18.52
N LEU A 32 2.85 3.64 18.64
CA LEU A 32 3.83 3.62 17.56
C LEU A 32 4.94 2.59 17.80
N HIS A 33 5.37 2.45 19.05
CA HIS A 33 6.43 1.55 19.44
C HIS A 33 5.97 0.62 20.55
N PHE A 34 6.31 -0.66 20.39
CA PHE A 34 6.11 -1.70 21.38
C PHE A 34 7.47 -2.23 21.82
N ASN A 35 7.72 -2.27 23.12
CA ASN A 35 8.90 -2.85 23.73
C ASN A 35 8.46 -3.96 24.69
N ASN A 36 8.84 -5.21 24.41
CA ASN A 36 8.36 -6.40 25.15
C ASN A 36 6.84 -6.48 25.31
N GLY A 37 6.08 -6.03 24.30
CA GLY A 37 4.60 -6.02 24.32
C GLY A 37 3.97 -4.86 25.08
N LEU A 38 4.77 -3.98 25.71
CA LEU A 38 4.31 -2.73 26.32
C LEU A 38 4.48 -1.56 25.36
N VAL A 39 3.54 -0.62 25.38
CA VAL A 39 3.62 0.59 24.58
C VAL A 39 4.74 1.47 25.15
N ASP A 40 5.79 1.69 24.36
CA ASP A 40 6.98 2.49 24.74
C ASP A 40 7.01 3.82 23.98
N GLY A 41 6.09 4.01 23.02
CA GLY A 41 5.97 5.27 22.29
C GLY A 41 4.57 5.44 21.73
N LYS A 42 3.96 6.60 22.02
CA LYS A 42 2.73 7.07 21.40
C LYS A 42 3.02 8.18 20.41
N GLY A 43 2.12 8.40 19.47
CA GLY A 43 2.13 9.62 18.70
C GLY A 43 0.84 9.83 17.92
N SER A 44 0.79 10.90 17.15
CA SER A 44 -0.45 11.32 16.49
C SER A 44 -1.03 10.23 15.61
N ARG A 45 -2.36 10.05 15.66
CA ARG A 45 -3.11 9.24 14.69
C ARG A 45 -2.83 9.57 13.22
N ILE A 46 -2.35 10.79 12.93
CA ILE A 46 -1.94 11.20 11.58
C ILE A 46 -0.78 10.34 11.06
N ASN A 47 0.02 9.74 11.93
CA ASN A 47 1.12 8.86 11.53
C ASN A 47 0.65 7.62 10.75
N LEU A 48 -0.62 7.22 10.86
CA LEU A 48 -1.20 6.14 10.05
C LEU A 48 -1.13 6.43 8.54
N PHE A 49 -1.01 7.69 8.12
CA PHE A 49 -0.88 8.04 6.70
C PHE A 49 0.45 7.59 6.08
N ILE A 50 1.46 7.20 6.88
CA ILE A 50 2.71 6.68 6.32
C ILE A 50 2.49 5.45 5.43
N TYR A 51 1.56 4.57 5.82
CA TYR A 51 1.27 3.32 5.11
C TYR A 51 0.66 3.54 3.71
N PRO A 52 -0.42 4.34 3.54
CA PRO A 52 -0.94 4.63 2.21
C PRO A 52 0.04 5.43 1.34
N PHE A 53 0.87 6.31 1.91
CA PHE A 53 1.92 7.00 1.14
C PHE A 53 3.00 6.05 0.64
N LEU A 54 3.48 5.12 1.48
CA LEU A 54 4.41 4.07 1.05
C LEU A 54 3.80 3.19 -0.04
N THR A 55 2.53 2.80 0.11
CA THR A 55 1.81 2.01 -0.89
C THR A 55 1.69 2.76 -2.23
N LEU A 56 1.41 4.07 -2.20
CA LEU A 56 1.34 4.93 -3.37
C LEU A 56 2.70 4.99 -4.10
N ILE A 57 3.79 5.24 -3.36
CA ILE A 57 5.14 5.33 -3.92
C ILE A 57 5.53 4.01 -4.60
N LEU A 58 5.37 2.89 -3.90
CA LEU A 58 5.66 1.56 -4.44
C LEU A 58 4.78 1.25 -5.68
N GLY A 59 3.49 1.59 -5.61
CA GLY A 59 2.55 1.36 -6.69
C GLY A 59 2.90 2.14 -7.96
N GLU A 60 3.10 3.46 -7.87
CA GLU A 60 3.45 4.27 -9.04
C GLU A 60 4.85 3.94 -9.56
N ALA A 61 5.81 3.62 -8.70
CA ALA A 61 7.12 3.11 -9.13
C ALA A 61 6.98 1.80 -9.94
N GLY A 62 6.17 0.85 -9.47
CA GLY A 62 5.88 -0.39 -10.19
C GLY A 62 5.18 -0.16 -11.54
N ILE A 63 4.27 0.80 -11.61
CA ILE A 63 3.61 1.21 -12.86
C ILE A 63 4.63 1.78 -13.86
N LEU A 64 5.50 2.69 -13.40
CA LEU A 64 6.54 3.28 -14.23
C LEU A 64 7.53 2.22 -14.73
N TRP A 65 7.96 1.32 -13.86
CA TRP A 65 8.83 0.20 -14.22
C TRP A 65 8.20 -0.70 -15.28
N SER A 66 6.94 -1.11 -15.10
CA SER A 66 6.28 -1.96 -16.10
C SER A 66 6.09 -1.25 -17.45
N LYS A 67 5.76 0.05 -17.45
CA LYS A 67 5.68 0.86 -18.68
C LYS A 67 7.01 0.88 -19.43
N TRP A 68 8.11 1.06 -18.70
CA TRP A 68 9.45 1.02 -19.26
C TRP A 68 9.82 -0.37 -19.78
N TYR A 69 9.57 -1.42 -18.99
CA TYR A 69 9.86 -2.80 -19.35
C TYR A 69 9.14 -3.22 -20.64
N ARG A 70 7.82 -2.97 -20.74
CA ARG A 70 7.06 -3.28 -21.96
C ARG A 70 7.47 -2.46 -23.18
N LYS A 71 7.96 -1.23 -22.98
CA LYS A 71 8.56 -0.43 -24.08
C LYS A 71 9.82 -1.11 -24.58
N LYS A 72 10.71 -1.53 -23.67
CA LYS A 72 12.00 -2.15 -24.01
C LYS A 72 11.84 -3.50 -24.71
N THR A 73 10.80 -4.26 -24.36
CA THR A 73 10.54 -5.61 -24.91
C THR A 73 9.52 -5.64 -26.05
N ASN A 74 9.09 -4.49 -26.57
CA ASN A 74 8.05 -4.39 -27.61
C ASN A 74 6.69 -5.02 -27.25
N LEU A 75 6.37 -5.16 -25.95
CA LEU A 75 5.12 -5.75 -25.44
C LEU A 75 4.02 -4.71 -25.15
N ARG A 76 4.09 -3.54 -25.80
CA ARG A 76 3.12 -2.43 -25.56
C ARG A 76 1.71 -2.75 -26.01
N SER A 77 1.57 -3.42 -27.15
CA SER A 77 0.28 -3.85 -27.73
C SER A 77 -0.28 -5.11 -27.06
N TYR A 78 0.51 -5.80 -26.23
CA TYR A 78 0.09 -7.06 -25.62
C TYR A 78 -1.03 -6.81 -24.59
N PRO A 79 -2.26 -7.30 -24.83
CA PRO A 79 -3.45 -6.85 -24.10
C PRO A 79 -3.59 -7.49 -22.71
N ILE A 80 -2.80 -8.52 -22.41
CA ILE A 80 -2.88 -9.32 -21.18
C ILE A 80 -1.82 -8.84 -20.18
N LEU A 81 -2.08 -9.05 -18.88
CA LEU A 81 -1.09 -8.84 -17.83
C LEU A 81 0.08 -9.81 -18.00
N LEU A 82 1.29 -9.31 -17.83
CA LEU A 82 2.49 -10.15 -17.78
C LEU A 82 2.53 -10.90 -16.45
N ALA A 83 3.18 -12.07 -16.43
CA ALA A 83 3.38 -12.82 -15.19
C ALA A 83 4.09 -11.97 -14.11
N SER A 84 5.02 -11.09 -14.50
CA SER A 84 5.68 -10.16 -13.58
C SER A 84 4.73 -9.12 -12.99
N GLU A 85 3.78 -8.61 -13.77
CA GLU A 85 2.76 -7.67 -13.30
C GLU A 85 1.78 -8.34 -12.34
N ILE A 86 1.39 -9.60 -12.61
CA ILE A 86 0.53 -10.39 -11.72
C ILE A 86 1.24 -10.63 -10.38
N LYS A 87 2.50 -11.08 -10.42
CA LYS A 87 3.31 -11.28 -9.21
C LYS A 87 3.46 -9.98 -8.42
N PHE A 88 3.68 -8.86 -9.11
CA PHE A 88 3.74 -7.54 -8.45
C PHE A 88 2.43 -7.20 -7.73
N ILE A 89 1.28 -7.39 -8.38
CA ILE A 89 -0.03 -7.16 -7.74
C ILE A 89 -0.20 -8.04 -6.50
N GLN A 90 0.17 -9.33 -6.59
CA GLN A 90 0.07 -10.26 -5.46
C GLN A 90 0.93 -9.82 -4.27
N ILE A 91 2.20 -9.46 -4.53
CA ILE A 91 3.12 -8.96 -3.50
C ILE A 91 2.61 -7.66 -2.90
N LEU A 92 2.19 -6.70 -3.71
CA LEU A 92 1.67 -5.42 -3.23
C LEU A 92 0.39 -5.63 -2.40
N SER A 93 -0.47 -6.57 -2.79
CA SER A 93 -1.68 -6.93 -2.02
C SER A 93 -1.32 -7.50 -0.65
N LEU A 94 -0.29 -8.34 -0.56
CA LEU A 94 0.18 -8.88 0.71
C LEU A 94 0.78 -7.78 1.61
N ILE A 95 1.55 -6.85 1.03
CA ILE A 95 2.08 -5.68 1.75
C ILE A 95 0.93 -4.83 2.29
N VAL A 96 -0.08 -4.55 1.46
CA VAL A 96 -1.29 -3.80 1.87
C VAL A 96 -2.00 -4.50 3.03
N LEU A 97 -2.18 -5.83 2.97
CA LEU A 97 -2.78 -6.59 4.06
C LEU A 97 -1.99 -6.44 5.36
N ILE A 98 -0.66 -6.58 5.30
CA ILE A 98 0.22 -6.41 6.47
C ILE A 98 0.09 -4.99 7.03
N PHE A 99 0.09 -3.96 6.18
CA PHE A 99 -0.08 -2.57 6.61
C PHE A 99 -1.42 -2.35 7.31
N ILE A 100 -2.51 -2.92 6.80
CA ILE A 100 -3.82 -2.83 7.44
C ILE A 100 -3.80 -3.50 8.82
N LEU A 101 -3.20 -4.69 8.96
CA LEU A 101 -3.07 -5.38 10.24
C LEU A 101 -2.24 -4.57 11.24
N VAL A 102 -1.15 -3.95 10.78
CA VAL A 102 -0.32 -3.08 11.63
C VAL A 102 -1.11 -1.85 12.08
N MET A 103 -1.81 -1.17 11.16
CA MET A 103 -2.64 -0.02 11.52
C MET A 103 -3.73 -0.38 12.53
N LEU A 104 -4.36 -1.55 12.39
CA LEU A 104 -5.34 -2.05 13.35
C LEU A 104 -4.72 -2.25 14.74
N HIS A 105 -3.57 -2.92 14.80
CA HIS A 105 -2.84 -3.14 16.05
C HIS A 105 -2.29 -1.86 16.71
N GLN A 106 -2.08 -0.79 15.94
CA GLN A 106 -1.67 0.51 16.50
C GLN A 106 -2.86 1.28 17.10
N VAL A 107 -4.07 1.02 16.61
CA VAL A 107 -5.30 1.73 17.00
C VAL A 107 -6.03 1.01 18.14
N PHE A 108 -6.08 -0.32 18.12
CA PHE A 108 -6.79 -1.18 19.07
C PHE A 108 -5.83 -2.10 19.81
#